data_AF-H1LPI7-F1
#
_entry.id   AF-H1LPI7-F1
#
_cell.length_a   1.000
_cell.length_b   1.000
_cell.length_c   1.000
_cell.angle_alpha   90.00
_cell.angle_beta   90.00
_cell.angle_gamma   90.00
#
_symmetry.space_group_name_H-M   'P 1'
#
loop_
_entity.id
_entity.type
_entity.pdbx_description
1 polymer ?
#
loop_
_entity_poly.entity_id
_entity_poly.type
_entity_poly.pdbx_seq_one_letter_code
_entity_poly.pdbx_strand_id
1 'polypeptide(L)'
;MKSNFVISQALKRNLVAYVSQSEEVDWQFPMLVYDVVMMGLYGHINFLRIPKAIDKQKVQEAMQRMNIEHLAHCQIGELSGGRKKHVFLARTYAHNIFLKCYGLLL
;
A
#
# COMPACT_ATOMS: atom_id res chain seq x y z
N MET A 1 2.01 -32.23 -16.30
CA MET A 1 1.56 -31.10 -17.16
C MET A 1 0.24 -30.48 -16.66
N LYS A 2 0.13 -30.08 -15.36
CA LYS A 2 -1.09 -29.46 -14.76
C LYS A 2 -0.80 -28.21 -13.88
N SER A 3 0.46 -27.82 -13.74
CA SER A 3 0.89 -26.77 -12.79
C SER A 3 0.58 -25.33 -13.25
N ASN A 4 0.75 -25.04 -14.55
CA ASN A 4 0.69 -23.65 -15.06
C ASN A 4 -0.71 -23.03 -15.10
N PHE A 5 -1.77 -23.84 -15.06
CA PHE A 5 -3.15 -23.34 -15.18
C PHE A 5 -3.63 -22.63 -13.90
N VAL A 6 -3.15 -23.08 -12.73
CA VAL A 6 -3.54 -22.53 -11.43
C VAL A 6 -2.92 -21.14 -11.21
N ILE A 7 -1.66 -20.97 -11.63
CA ILE A 7 -0.94 -19.69 -11.50
C ILE A 7 -1.58 -18.60 -12.38
N SER A 8 -1.94 -18.93 -13.62
CA SER A 8 -2.64 -18.02 -14.54
C SER A 8 -3.98 -17.52 -13.97
N GLN A 9 -4.77 -18.43 -13.38
CA GLN A 9 -6.03 -18.07 -12.71
C GLN A 9 -5.80 -17.21 -11.47
N ALA A 10 -4.76 -17.49 -10.68
CA ALA A 10 -4.43 -16.71 -9.49
C ALA A 10 -3.97 -15.29 -9.83
N LEU A 11 -3.18 -15.12 -10.90
CA LEU A 11 -2.78 -13.81 -11.42
C LEU A 11 -3.98 -13.03 -11.97
N LYS A 12 -4.85 -13.66 -12.77
CA LYS A 12 -6.08 -13.02 -13.28
C LYS A 12 -7.03 -12.56 -12.17
N ARG A 13 -7.03 -13.25 -11.03
CA ARG A 13 -7.84 -12.93 -9.86
C ARG A 13 -7.13 -12.01 -8.87
N ASN A 14 -5.93 -11.51 -9.17
CA ASN A 14 -5.08 -10.71 -8.28
C ASN A 14 -4.86 -11.38 -6.89
N LEU A 15 -4.77 -12.71 -6.86
CA LEU A 15 -4.58 -13.49 -5.62
C LEU A 15 -3.09 -13.64 -5.25
N VAL A 16 -2.19 -13.26 -6.14
CA VAL A 16 -0.74 -13.33 -5.94
C VAL A 16 -0.12 -12.00 -6.36
N ALA A 17 0.57 -11.35 -5.43
CA ALA A 17 1.40 -10.18 -5.70
C ALA A 17 2.87 -10.60 -5.59
N TYR A 18 3.61 -10.45 -6.69
CA TYR A 18 5.06 -10.64 -6.68
C TYR A 18 5.72 -9.35 -6.18
N VAL A 19 6.53 -9.46 -5.14
CA VAL A 19 7.33 -8.34 -4.61
C VAL A 19 8.77 -8.59 -5.01
N SER A 20 9.35 -7.65 -5.77
CA SER A 20 10.77 -7.66 -6.14
C SER A 20 11.61 -7.66 -4.87
N GLN A 21 12.46 -8.67 -4.69
CA GLN A 21 13.34 -8.76 -3.51
C GLN A 21 14.57 -7.82 -3.58
N SER A 22 14.75 -7.09 -4.67
CA SER A 22 15.91 -6.20 -4.86
C SER A 22 15.64 -5.09 -5.87
N GLU A 23 14.48 -4.44 -5.79
CA GLU A 23 14.42 -3.05 -6.24
C GLU A 23 15.13 -2.25 -5.14
N GLU A 24 16.32 -1.74 -5.45
CA GLU A 24 16.73 -0.44 -4.93
C GLU A 24 15.62 0.53 -5.35
N VAL A 25 14.53 0.54 -4.57
CA VAL A 25 13.49 1.55 -4.69
C VAL A 25 14.26 2.85 -4.59
N ASP A 26 14.24 3.64 -5.66
CA ASP A 26 14.94 4.90 -5.72
C ASP A 26 14.34 5.84 -4.66
N TRP A 27 14.87 5.74 -3.44
CA TRP A 27 14.40 6.49 -2.28
C TRP A 27 14.76 7.97 -2.38
N GLN A 28 15.50 8.38 -3.42
CA GLN A 28 15.76 9.80 -3.72
C GLN A 28 14.56 10.47 -4.39
N PHE A 29 13.52 9.72 -4.77
CA PHE A 29 12.30 10.33 -5.28
C PHE A 29 11.62 11.16 -4.18
N PRO A 30 11.36 12.47 -4.40
CA PRO A 30 10.88 13.41 -3.39
C PRO A 30 9.38 13.23 -3.12
N MET A 31 8.95 12.01 -2.79
CA MET A 31 7.57 11.71 -2.42
C MET A 31 7.34 11.88 -0.93
N LEU A 32 6.23 12.53 -0.60
CA LEU A 32 5.77 12.64 0.78
C LEU A 32 5.25 11.28 1.27
N VAL A 33 5.39 11.01 2.56
CA VAL A 33 4.81 9.82 3.19
C VAL A 33 3.31 9.71 2.92
N TYR A 34 2.60 10.84 3.00
CA TYR A 34 1.17 10.89 2.70
C TYR A 34 0.85 10.37 1.30
N ASP A 35 1.61 10.80 0.29
CA ASP A 35 1.40 10.40 -1.10
C ASP A 35 1.65 8.90 -1.29
N VAL A 36 2.68 8.36 -0.64
CA VAL A 36 2.98 6.92 -0.67
C VAL A 36 1.83 6.09 -0.08
N VAL A 37 1.21 6.55 1.00
CA VAL A 37 0.04 5.87 1.60
C VAL A 37 -1.19 6.03 0.70
N MET A 38 -1.41 7.22 0.13
CA MET A 38 -2.49 7.52 -0.82
C MET A 38 -2.41 6.68 -2.10
N MET A 39 -1.20 6.40 -2.59
CA MET A 39 -1.00 5.47 -3.72
C MET A 39 -1.49 4.06 -3.42
N GLY A 40 -1.63 3.69 -2.15
CA GLY A 40 -2.32 2.46 -1.73
C GLY A 40 -3.76 2.40 -2.20
N LEU A 41 -4.41 3.54 -2.47
CA LEU A 41 -5.80 3.61 -2.91
C LEU A 41 -5.97 3.73 -4.42
N TYR A 42 -4.92 3.99 -5.21
CA TYR A 42 -5.03 4.29 -6.65
C TYR A 42 -5.73 3.19 -7.48
N GLY A 43 -5.73 1.94 -7.02
CA GLY A 43 -6.50 0.84 -7.64
C GLY A 43 -8.01 0.92 -7.40
N HIS A 44 -8.47 1.69 -6.42
CA HIS A 44 -9.87 1.86 -6.00
C HIS A 44 -10.41 3.29 -6.21
N ILE A 45 -9.55 4.26 -6.53
CA ILE A 45 -9.99 5.62 -6.86
C ILE A 45 -10.73 5.60 -8.22
N ASN A 46 -11.65 6.56 -8.41
CA ASN A 46 -12.36 6.78 -9.66
C ASN A 46 -11.42 6.81 -10.89
N PHE A 47 -12.00 6.66 -12.08
CA PHE A 47 -11.25 6.62 -13.35
C PHE A 47 -10.29 7.81 -13.57
N LEU A 48 -10.61 8.98 -13.02
CA LEU A 48 -9.78 10.19 -13.10
C LEU A 48 -8.67 10.23 -12.04
N ARG A 49 -8.58 9.24 -11.16
CA ARG A 49 -7.61 9.14 -10.05
C ARG A 49 -7.61 10.34 -9.11
N ILE A 50 -8.75 11.05 -9.02
CA ILE A 50 -8.92 12.20 -8.12
C ILE A 50 -9.38 11.70 -6.74
N PRO A 51 -8.60 11.86 -5.67
CA PRO A 51 -8.98 11.40 -4.33
C PRO A 51 -10.21 12.16 -3.81
N LYS A 52 -11.22 11.44 -3.35
CA LYS A 52 -12.38 12.02 -2.67
C LYS A 52 -12.10 12.17 -1.16
N ALA A 53 -12.98 12.86 -0.44
CA ALA A 53 -12.88 13.00 1.02
C ALA A 53 -12.76 11.65 1.75
N ILE A 54 -13.49 10.63 1.27
CA ILE A 54 -13.46 9.27 1.82
C ILE A 54 -12.07 8.64 1.67
N ASP A 55 -11.39 8.87 0.54
CA ASP A 55 -10.04 8.32 0.30
C ASP A 55 -9.03 8.98 1.23
N LYS A 56 -9.12 10.30 1.39
CA LYS A 56 -8.30 11.06 2.36
C LYS A 56 -8.49 10.56 3.79
N GLN A 57 -9.74 10.29 4.18
CA GLN A 57 -10.05 9.74 5.51
C GLN A 57 -9.42 8.35 5.72
N LYS A 58 -9.48 7.45 4.72
CA LYS A 58 -8.84 6.12 4.79
C LYS A 58 -7.32 6.22 4.92
N VAL A 59 -6.70 7.16 4.21
CA VAL A 59 -5.25 7.43 4.35
C VAL A 59 -4.94 7.89 5.76
N GLN A 60 -5.72 8.84 6.30
CA GLN A 60 -5.53 9.36 7.64
C GLN A 60 -5.67 8.25 8.70
N GLU A 61 -6.70 7.41 8.61
CA GLU A 61 -6.88 6.26 9.50
C GLU A 61 -5.67 5.29 9.43
N ALA A 62 -5.20 4.99 8.22
CA ALA A 62 -4.05 4.11 8.02
C ALA A 62 -2.78 4.68 8.66
N MET A 63 -2.54 5.98 8.50
CA MET A 63 -1.39 6.67 9.09
C MET A 63 -1.47 6.73 10.62
N GLN A 64 -2.66 6.92 11.17
CA GLN A 64 -2.91 6.90 12.61
C GLN A 64 -2.67 5.51 13.20
N ARG A 65 -3.20 4.45 12.57
CA ARG A 65 -2.99 3.07 13.05
C ARG A 65 -1.52 2.65 13.06
N MET A 66 -0.73 3.16 12.13
CA MET A 66 0.70 2.86 12.04
C MET A 66 1.59 3.86 12.78
N ASN A 67 0.98 4.83 13.49
CA ASN A 67 1.66 5.89 14.25
C ASN A 67 2.67 6.69 13.40
N ILE A 68 2.28 7.07 12.19
CA ILE A 68 3.11 7.83 11.23
C ILE A 68 2.44 9.13 10.75
N GLU A 69 1.33 9.56 11.36
CA GLU A 69 0.63 10.81 11.02
C GLU A 69 1.58 12.02 11.01
N HIS A 70 2.45 12.13 12.02
CA HIS A 70 3.44 13.20 12.15
C HIS A 70 4.49 13.23 11.03
N LEU A 71 4.59 12.16 10.22
CA LEU A 71 5.53 12.06 9.10
C LEU A 71 4.87 12.41 7.77
N ALA A 72 3.59 12.80 7.73
CA ALA A 72 2.82 12.99 6.50
C ALA A 72 3.49 13.90 5.47
N HIS A 73 4.16 14.95 5.94
CA HIS A 73 4.85 15.95 5.12
C HIS A 73 6.36 15.72 5.00
N CYS A 74 6.88 14.64 5.58
CA CYS A 74 8.28 14.25 5.42
C CYS A 74 8.47 13.52 4.09
N GLN A 75 9.66 13.62 3.51
CA GLN A 75 10.01 12.81 2.35
C GLN A 75 10.28 11.37 2.79
N ILE A 76 9.79 10.40 2.03
CA ILE A 76 10.04 8.98 2.36
C ILE A 76 11.55 8.65 2.36
N GLY A 77 12.33 9.34 1.55
CA GLY A 77 13.78 9.19 1.47
C GLY A 77 14.51 9.45 2.78
N GLU A 78 14.03 10.44 3.56
CA GLU A 78 14.61 10.90 4.83
C GLU A 78 14.33 9.94 6.00
N LEU A 79 13.43 8.97 5.81
CA LEU A 79 13.03 8.05 6.87
C LEU A 79 14.04 6.92 7.08
N SER A 80 14.29 6.58 8.34
CA SER A 80 14.96 5.32 8.71
C SER A 80 14.23 4.11 8.12
N GLY A 81 14.95 3.02 7.87
CA GLY A 81 14.36 1.79 7.30
C GLY A 81 13.18 1.23 8.10
N GLY A 82 13.20 1.33 9.44
CA GLY A 82 12.07 0.92 10.29
C GLY A 82 10.82 1.76 10.07
N ARG A 83 10.98 3.09 9.98
CA ARG A 83 9.88 4.01 9.64
C ARG A 83 9.36 3.75 8.23
N LYS A 84 10.23 3.49 7.25
CA LYS A 84 9.83 3.09 5.88
C LYS A 84 8.93 1.85 5.92
N LYS A 85 9.25 0.82 6.70
CA LYS A 85 8.38 -0.37 6.87
C LYS A 85 6.97 -0.01 7.36
N HIS A 86 6.83 0.90 8.32
CA HIS A 86 5.52 1.37 8.79
C HIS A 86 4.73 2.10 7.69
N VAL A 87 5.41 2.89 6.84
CA VAL A 87 4.78 3.55 5.68
C VAL A 87 4.23 2.52 4.68
N PHE A 88 4.99 1.46 4.36
CA PHE A 88 4.51 0.38 3.49
C PHE A 88 3.34 -0.41 4.09
N LEU A 89 3.38 -0.64 5.40
CA LEU A 89 2.26 -1.24 6.12
C LEU A 89 1.02 -0.35 6.05
N ALA A 90 1.15 0.96 6.28
CA ALA A 90 0.05 1.91 6.16
C ALA A 90 -0.53 1.95 4.73
N ARG A 91 0.32 1.91 3.70
CA ARG A 91 -0.11 1.82 2.28
C ARG A 91 -0.96 0.57 2.03
N THR A 92 -0.52 -0.59 2.54
CA THR A 92 -1.26 -1.86 2.41
C THR A 92 -2.55 -1.84 3.22
N TYR A 93 -2.53 -1.19 4.39
CA TYR A 93 -3.69 -1.01 5.25
C TYR A 93 -4.76 -0.14 4.59
N ALA A 94 -4.37 0.97 3.97
CA ALA A 94 -5.28 1.86 3.25
C ALA A 94 -6.01 1.13 2.10
N HIS A 95 -5.34 0.20 1.41
CA HIS A 95 -5.96 -0.63 0.36
C HIS A 95 -7.04 -1.60 0.91
N ASN A 96 -7.20 -1.73 2.23
CA ASN A 96 -8.14 -2.66 2.87
C ASN A 96 -7.86 -4.14 2.51
N ILE A 97 -6.59 -4.49 2.24
CA ILE A 97 -6.18 -5.90 2.02
C ILE A 97 -6.03 -6.63 3.36
N PHE A 98 -5.66 -5.92 4.43
CA PHE A 98 -5.33 -6.54 5.70
C PHE A 98 -6.52 -7.26 6.37
N LEU A 99 -7.76 -6.84 6.08
CA LEU A 99 -8.96 -7.51 6.59
C LEU A 99 -9.37 -8.77 5.82
N LYS A 100 -8.84 -9.02 4.62
CA LYS A 100 -9.12 -10.30 3.91
C LYS A 100 -8.29 -11.47 4.43
N CYS A 101 -7.14 -11.22 5.07
CA CYS A 101 -6.34 -12.30 5.67
C CYS A 101 -6.76 -12.66 7.10
N TYR A 102 -7.46 -11.76 7.82
CA TYR A 102 -7.99 -12.04 9.17
C TYR A 102 -9.49 -12.40 9.19
N GLY A 103 -10.17 -12.37 8.05
CA GLY A 103 -11.61 -12.68 7.91
C GLY A 103 -11.92 -14.04 7.29
N LEU A 104 -11.00 -15.01 7.38
CA LEU A 104 -11.20 -16.39 6.91
C LEU A 104 -11.04 -17.43 8.04
N LEU A 105 -11.21 -16.97 9.29
CA LEU A 105 -11.15 -17.80 10.50
C LEU A 105 -12.20 -17.41 11.57
N LEU A 106 -13.30 -16.79 11.13
CA LEU A 106 -14.60 -16.72 11.80
C LEU A 106 -15.68 -16.90 10.74
#